data_AF-A0A543L7W0-F1
#
_entry.id   AF-A0A543L7W0-F1
#
_cell.length_a   1.000
_cell.length_b   1.000
_cell.length_c   1.000
_cell.angle_alpha   90.00
_cell.angle_beta   90.00
_cell.angle_gamma   90.00
#
_symmetry.space_group_name_H-M   'P 1'
#
loop_
_entity.id
_entity.type
_entity.pdbx_description
1 polymer ?
#
loop_
_entity_poly.entity_id
_entity_poly.type
_entity_poly.pdbx_seq_one_letter_code
_entity_poly.pdbx_strand_id
1 'polypeptide(L)'
;MFGHPQSQHAAQIHAEERAQLLKQLPPLSNQALVPFVSAVVASDELVSAYLMPLRSAPQDKDEGGPTALSQCLAAMERARRCRTLVLKSSWEPVAVALLVNPCGYYLCLRELMLGRKIESPLDMYQRISRVREKVLSQPLQALRDSDAQTGRYLACLLGLGSYEGLDVRRAVEMQRAVYRETLWMS
;
A
#
# COMPACT_ATOMS: atom_id res chain seq x y z
N MET A 1 -37.83 -5.26 7.19
CA MET A 1 -36.62 -5.23 6.35
C MET A 1 -35.51 -5.94 7.11
N PHE A 2 -35.34 -7.24 6.88
CA PHE A 2 -34.23 -8.00 7.48
C PHE A 2 -33.13 -8.12 6.42
N GLY A 3 -31.99 -7.48 6.66
CA GLY A 3 -30.81 -7.65 5.82
C GLY A 3 -30.37 -9.12 5.87
N HIS A 4 -30.02 -9.68 4.71
CA HIS A 4 -29.63 -11.09 4.61
C HIS A 4 -28.47 -11.42 5.57
N PRO A 5 -28.58 -12.46 6.43
CA PRO A 5 -27.56 -12.81 7.43
C PRO A 5 -26.17 -13.11 6.82
N GLN A 6 -26.12 -13.51 5.55
CA GLN A 6 -24.87 -13.69 4.80
C GLN A 6 -24.12 -12.36 4.55
N SER A 7 -24.85 -11.24 4.42
CA SER A 7 -24.24 -9.92 4.20
C SER A 7 -23.60 -9.34 5.46
N GLN A 8 -24.21 -9.61 6.63
CA GLN A 8 -23.67 -9.18 7.92
C GLN A 8 -22.41 -9.96 8.29
N HIS A 9 -22.39 -11.26 8.02
CA HIS A 9 -21.23 -12.10 8.27
C HIS A 9 -20.03 -11.71 7.38
N ALA A 10 -20.25 -11.48 6.08
CA ALA A 10 -19.19 -11.02 5.18
C ALA A 10 -18.62 -9.64 5.57
N ALA A 11 -19.48 -8.70 5.95
CA ALA A 11 -19.05 -7.38 6.43
C ALA A 11 -18.21 -7.48 7.72
N GLN A 12 -18.56 -8.41 8.62
CA GLN A 12 -17.80 -8.66 9.83
C GLN A 12 -16.41 -9.24 9.54
N ILE A 13 -16.33 -10.22 8.64
CA ILE A 13 -15.04 -10.81 8.21
C ILE A 13 -14.12 -9.71 7.66
N HIS A 14 -14.61 -8.87 6.75
CA HIS A 14 -13.78 -7.80 6.18
C HIS A 14 -13.37 -6.73 7.20
N ALA A 15 -14.23 -6.43 8.18
CA ALA A 15 -13.86 -5.56 9.29
C ALA A 15 -12.72 -6.16 10.13
N GLU A 16 -12.77 -7.46 10.41
CA GLU A 16 -11.74 -8.19 11.14
C GLU A 16 -10.42 -8.26 10.35
N GLU A 17 -10.47 -8.59 9.06
CA GLU A 17 -9.31 -8.60 8.16
C GLU A 17 -8.62 -7.23 8.10
N ARG A 18 -9.41 -6.15 7.96
CA ARG A 18 -8.88 -4.78 7.96
C ARG A 18 -8.23 -4.44 9.29
N ALA A 19 -8.89 -4.77 10.41
CA ALA A 19 -8.33 -4.55 11.74
C ALA A 19 -7.03 -5.35 11.94
N GLN A 20 -6.97 -6.58 11.44
CA GLN A 20 -5.77 -7.42 11.48
C GLN A 20 -4.64 -6.84 10.65
N LEU A 21 -4.92 -6.31 9.45
CA LEU A 21 -3.93 -5.63 8.61
C LEU A 21 -3.37 -4.42 9.34
N LEU A 22 -4.24 -3.55 9.85
CA LEU A 22 -3.82 -2.33 10.54
C LEU A 22 -3.02 -2.62 11.82
N LYS A 23 -3.35 -3.68 12.57
CA LYS A 23 -2.61 -4.12 13.75
C LYS A 23 -1.18 -4.61 13.45
N GLN A 24 -0.93 -5.09 12.24
CA GLN A 24 0.40 -5.56 11.82
C GLN A 24 1.33 -4.43 11.39
N LEU A 25 0.79 -3.25 11.12
CA LEU A 25 1.61 -2.11 10.69
C LEU A 25 2.54 -1.67 11.82
N PRO A 26 3.79 -1.27 11.50
CA PRO A 26 4.66 -0.67 12.49
C PRO A 26 4.03 0.61 13.03
N PRO A 27 4.26 0.94 14.32
CA PRO A 27 3.73 2.17 14.91
C PRO A 27 4.28 3.39 14.16
N LEU A 28 3.38 4.28 13.76
CA LEU A 28 3.69 5.54 13.11
C LEU A 28 3.62 6.68 14.14
N SER A 29 4.69 7.47 14.24
CA SER A 29 4.76 8.65 15.09
C SER A 29 4.00 9.83 14.49
N ASN A 30 4.04 10.01 13.16
CA ASN A 30 3.19 10.99 12.49
C ASN A 30 1.73 10.52 12.44
N GLN A 31 0.90 11.14 13.27
CA GLN A 31 -0.52 10.82 13.42
C GLN A 31 -1.35 11.12 12.16
N ALA A 32 -0.87 11.94 11.22
CA ALA A 32 -1.55 12.19 9.95
C ALA A 32 -1.43 11.01 8.97
N LEU A 33 -0.40 10.18 9.10
CA LEU A 33 -0.22 8.99 8.26
C LEU A 33 -1.18 7.84 8.62
N VAL A 34 -1.63 7.76 9.87
CA VAL A 34 -2.56 6.74 10.35
C VAL A 34 -3.93 6.81 9.64
N PRO A 35 -4.64 7.96 9.58
CA PRO A 35 -5.89 8.07 8.85
C PRO A 35 -5.68 7.95 7.34
N PHE A 36 -4.53 8.39 6.81
CA PHE A 36 -4.18 8.16 5.41
C PHE A 36 -4.15 6.67 5.06
N VAL A 37 -3.37 5.87 5.81
CA VAL A 37 -3.28 4.42 5.57
C VAL A 37 -4.64 3.76 5.74
N SER A 38 -5.38 4.12 6.79
CA SER A 38 -6.73 3.60 7.06
C SER A 38 -7.69 3.88 5.89
N ALA A 39 -7.60 5.07 5.29
CA ALA A 39 -8.41 5.44 4.13
C ALA A 39 -7.99 4.66 2.87
N VAL A 40 -6.70 4.41 2.67
CA VAL A 40 -6.22 3.57 1.54
C VAL A 40 -6.77 2.15 1.66
N VAL A 41 -6.71 1.53 2.84
CA VAL A 41 -7.21 0.17 3.08
C VAL A 41 -8.69 0.10 3.46
N ALA A 42 -9.47 1.13 3.07
CA ALA A 42 -10.90 1.13 3.29
C ALA A 42 -11.64 0.13 2.38
N SER A 43 -11.11 -0.19 1.20
CA SER A 43 -11.69 -1.18 0.28
C SER A 43 -11.43 -2.60 0.76
N ASP A 44 -12.51 -3.39 0.90
CA ASP A 44 -12.44 -4.81 1.24
C ASP A 44 -11.64 -5.59 0.18
N GLU A 45 -11.79 -5.24 -1.09
CA GLU A 45 -11.05 -5.88 -2.19
C GLU A 45 -9.55 -5.65 -2.07
N LEU A 46 -9.13 -4.46 -1.65
CA LEU A 46 -7.72 -4.16 -1.45
C LEU A 46 -7.19 -4.95 -0.25
N VAL A 47 -7.91 -4.98 0.87
CA VAL A 47 -7.53 -5.77 2.05
C VAL A 47 -7.39 -7.25 1.68
N SER A 48 -8.37 -7.82 0.98
CA SER A 48 -8.28 -9.21 0.49
C SER A 48 -7.08 -9.40 -0.46
N ALA A 49 -6.76 -8.43 -1.31
CA ALA A 49 -5.60 -8.51 -2.20
C ALA A 49 -4.26 -8.51 -1.42
N TYR A 50 -4.16 -7.75 -0.34
CA TYR A 50 -2.99 -7.75 0.54
C TYR A 50 -2.81 -9.06 1.31
N LEU A 51 -3.92 -9.68 1.72
CA LEU A 51 -3.90 -10.92 2.49
C LEU A 51 -3.80 -12.17 1.62
N MET A 52 -4.01 -12.04 0.31
CA MET A 52 -3.94 -13.16 -0.62
C MET A 52 -2.50 -13.70 -0.74
N PRO A 53 -2.29 -15.03 -0.65
CA PRO A 53 -0.99 -15.64 -0.93
C PRO A 53 -0.57 -15.41 -2.39
N LEU A 54 0.70 -15.04 -2.60
CA LEU A 54 1.23 -14.74 -3.93
C LEU A 54 1.66 -15.97 -4.74
N ARG A 55 1.51 -17.19 -4.20
CA ARG A 55 1.96 -18.44 -4.83
C ARG A 55 0.78 -19.28 -5.32
N SER A 56 0.98 -19.94 -6.47
CA SER A 56 0.00 -20.84 -7.11
C SER A 56 0.16 -22.32 -6.73
N ALA A 57 1.22 -22.71 -6.02
CA ALA A 57 1.53 -24.11 -5.72
C ALA A 57 1.51 -24.38 -4.21
N PRO A 58 0.80 -25.42 -3.73
CA PRO A 58 0.88 -25.86 -2.34
C PRO A 58 2.28 -26.41 -2.06
N GLN A 59 2.88 -25.98 -0.95
CA GLN A 59 4.05 -26.65 -0.38
C GLN A 59 3.58 -27.51 0.79
N ASP A 60 4.20 -28.68 0.98
CA ASP A 60 3.94 -29.60 2.09
C ASP A 60 4.33 -29.04 3.48
N LYS A 61 4.62 -27.74 3.57
CA LYS A 61 4.95 -27.04 4.82
C LYS A 61 3.85 -26.05 5.12
N ASP A 62 3.17 -26.27 6.24
CA ASP A 62 2.07 -25.49 6.84
C ASP A 62 2.39 -24.00 7.14
N GLU A 63 3.56 -23.51 6.73
CA GLU A 63 3.90 -22.10 6.79
C GLU A 63 3.30 -21.42 5.56
N GLY A 64 2.06 -20.95 5.68
CA GLY A 64 1.33 -20.23 4.63
C GLY A 64 2.24 -19.28 3.82
N GLY A 65 2.12 -19.34 2.49
CA GLY A 65 3.01 -18.62 1.58
C GLY A 65 3.05 -17.10 1.80
N PRO A 66 4.09 -16.40 1.33
CA PRO A 66 4.20 -14.96 1.50
C PRO A 66 2.99 -14.25 0.86
N THR A 67 2.38 -13.35 1.63
CA THR A 67 1.30 -12.48 1.17
C THR A 67 1.88 -11.16 0.68
N ALA A 68 1.09 -10.41 -0.09
CA ALA A 68 1.42 -9.04 -0.46
C ALA A 68 1.69 -8.16 0.77
N LEU A 69 0.92 -8.34 1.84
CA LEU A 69 1.11 -7.63 3.10
C LEU A 69 2.46 -7.96 3.75
N SER A 70 2.83 -9.24 3.85
CA SER A 70 4.08 -9.62 4.54
C SER A 70 5.32 -9.08 3.81
N GLN A 71 5.28 -9.01 2.47
CA GLN A 71 6.32 -8.36 1.68
C GLN A 71 6.41 -6.85 1.94
N CYS A 72 5.26 -6.15 1.96
CA CYS A 72 5.20 -4.73 2.28
C CYS A 72 5.70 -4.45 3.70
N LEU A 73 5.30 -5.24 4.69
CA LEU A 73 5.76 -5.11 6.08
C LEU A 73 7.29 -5.30 6.19
N ALA A 74 7.84 -6.29 5.49
CA ALA A 74 9.29 -6.50 5.44
C ALA A 74 10.03 -5.31 4.80
N ALA A 75 9.45 -4.67 3.78
CA ALA A 75 10.00 -3.46 3.16
C ALA A 75 9.91 -2.23 4.09
N MET A 76 8.77 -2.07 4.77
CA MET A 76 8.59 -1.02 5.78
C MET A 76 9.63 -1.13 6.91
N GLU A 77 9.86 -2.34 7.41
CA GLU A 77 10.82 -2.59 8.48
C GLU A 77 12.26 -2.31 8.02
N ARG A 78 12.61 -2.63 6.77
CA ARG A 78 13.90 -2.25 6.17
C ARG A 78 14.06 -0.73 6.08
N ALA A 79 13.02 -0.02 5.65
CA ALA A 79 13.03 1.46 5.62
C ALA A 79 13.20 2.05 7.03
N ARG A 80 12.52 1.49 8.03
CA ARG A 80 12.63 1.89 9.45
C ARG A 80 14.02 1.63 10.03
N ARG A 81 14.75 0.62 9.56
CA ARG A 81 16.13 0.33 10.00
C ARG A 81 17.19 1.13 9.23
N CYS A 82 16.81 1.83 8.16
CA CYS A 82 17.74 2.63 7.38
C CYS A 82 18.16 3.88 8.16
N ARG A 83 19.39 3.85 8.71
CA ARG A 83 19.94 4.92 9.56
C ARG A 83 19.78 6.31 8.94
N THR A 84 20.04 6.47 7.64
CA THR A 84 19.92 7.76 6.95
C THR A 84 18.48 8.29 6.96
N LEU A 85 17.49 7.42 6.75
CA LEU A 85 16.08 7.82 6.77
C LEU A 85 15.60 8.14 8.19
N VAL A 86 16.06 7.38 9.19
CA VAL A 86 15.73 7.59 10.61
C VAL A 86 16.29 8.92 11.10
N LEU A 87 17.58 9.19 10.86
CA LEU A 87 18.24 10.42 11.30
C LEU A 87 17.60 11.68 10.68
N LYS A 88 16.99 11.54 9.51
CA LYS A 88 16.30 12.63 8.81
C LYS A 88 14.78 12.61 9.01
N SER A 89 14.25 11.80 9.94
CA SER A 89 12.80 11.65 10.18
C SER A 89 12.00 11.46 8.89
N SER A 90 12.54 10.67 7.96
CA SER A 90 12.01 10.46 6.60
C SER A 90 11.57 9.02 6.36
N TRP A 91 11.73 8.14 7.35
CA TRP A 91 11.44 6.72 7.21
C TRP A 91 9.93 6.46 7.09
N GLU A 92 9.07 7.22 7.77
CA GLU A 92 7.62 6.97 7.77
C GLU A 92 6.96 7.21 6.40
N PRO A 93 7.19 8.34 5.71
CA PRO A 93 6.63 8.50 4.36
C PRO A 93 7.17 7.46 3.38
N VAL A 94 8.43 7.03 3.54
CA VAL A 94 9.01 5.95 2.72
C VAL A 94 8.34 4.61 3.03
N ALA A 95 8.18 4.26 4.30
CA ALA A 95 7.52 3.02 4.73
C ALA A 95 6.06 2.99 4.26
N VAL A 96 5.32 4.08 4.44
CA VAL A 96 3.95 4.19 3.95
C VAL A 96 3.90 4.10 2.42
N ALA A 97 4.83 4.72 1.69
CA ALA A 97 4.92 4.56 0.24
C ALA A 97 5.15 3.09 -0.17
N LEU A 98 6.01 2.36 0.55
CA LEU A 98 6.26 0.94 0.29
C LEU A 98 5.05 0.05 0.56
N LEU A 99 4.20 0.44 1.50
CA LEU A 99 2.93 -0.22 1.74
C LEU A 99 1.96 0.05 0.58
N VAL A 100 1.73 1.32 0.24
CA VAL A 100 0.58 1.71 -0.60
C VAL A 100 0.87 1.82 -2.10
N ASN A 101 2.12 2.00 -2.51
CA ASN A 101 2.50 2.08 -3.93
C ASN A 101 2.05 0.86 -4.77
N PRO A 102 2.18 -0.39 -4.30
CA PRO A 102 1.75 -1.56 -5.08
C PRO A 102 0.24 -1.82 -5.05
N CYS A 103 -0.60 -0.95 -4.46
CA CYS A 103 -2.04 -1.22 -4.30
C CYS A 103 -2.77 -1.53 -5.62
N GLY A 104 -2.46 -0.78 -6.68
CA GLY A 104 -3.03 -1.02 -8.02
C GLY A 104 -2.59 -2.35 -8.62
N TYR A 105 -1.34 -2.75 -8.38
CA TYR A 105 -0.81 -4.03 -8.83
C TYR A 105 -1.51 -5.19 -8.12
N TYR A 106 -1.62 -5.16 -6.79
CA TYR A 106 -2.26 -6.25 -6.05
C TYR A 106 -3.76 -6.38 -6.35
N LEU A 107 -4.48 -5.27 -6.55
CA LEU A 107 -5.87 -5.32 -7.01
C LEU A 107 -6.00 -5.97 -8.38
N CYS A 108 -5.16 -5.57 -9.34
CA CYS A 108 -5.18 -6.15 -10.69
C CYS A 108 -4.77 -7.63 -10.66
N LEU A 109 -3.79 -8.00 -9.85
CA LEU A 109 -3.35 -9.38 -9.66
C LEU A 109 -4.47 -10.25 -9.08
N ARG A 110 -5.19 -9.74 -8.07
CA ARG A 110 -6.38 -10.42 -7.51
C ARG A 110 -7.45 -10.64 -8.57
N GLU A 111 -7.75 -9.63 -9.38
CA GLU A 111 -8.71 -9.75 -10.48
C GLU A 111 -8.33 -10.84 -11.49
N LEU A 112 -7.03 -10.94 -11.82
CA LEU A 112 -6.50 -11.98 -12.70
C LEU A 112 -6.64 -13.37 -12.11
N MET A 113 -6.31 -13.54 -10.82
CA MET A 113 -6.43 -14.82 -10.14
C MET A 113 -7.88 -15.27 -10.00
N LEU A 114 -8.84 -14.33 -10.00
CA LEU A 114 -10.28 -14.61 -10.06
C LEU A 114 -10.80 -14.81 -11.49
N GLY A 115 -9.93 -14.89 -12.49
CA GLY A 115 -10.28 -15.26 -13.87
C GLY A 115 -10.74 -14.10 -14.76
N ARG A 116 -10.53 -12.83 -14.37
CA ARG A 116 -10.75 -11.72 -15.31
C ARG A 116 -9.72 -11.79 -16.44
N LYS A 117 -10.19 -11.77 -17.69
CA LYS A 117 -9.33 -11.74 -18.87
C LYS A 117 -8.74 -10.35 -19.06
N ILE A 118 -7.45 -10.29 -19.39
CA ILE A 118 -6.77 -9.07 -19.83
C ILE A 118 -6.40 -9.26 -21.30
N GLU A 119 -6.74 -8.26 -22.12
CA GLU A 119 -6.58 -8.33 -23.57
C GLU A 119 -5.12 -8.10 -24.01
N SER A 120 -4.32 -7.34 -23.22
CA SER A 120 -2.91 -7.02 -23.53
C SER A 120 -2.07 -6.63 -22.30
N PRO A 121 -0.74 -6.88 -22.28
CA PRO A 121 0.16 -6.38 -21.24
C PRO A 121 0.22 -4.85 -21.12
N LEU A 122 0.09 -4.14 -22.25
CA LEU A 122 0.13 -2.66 -22.26
C LEU A 122 -1.12 -2.07 -21.57
N ASP A 123 -2.26 -2.77 -21.70
CA ASP A 123 -3.49 -2.45 -20.99
C ASP A 123 -3.35 -2.68 -19.47
N MET A 124 -2.58 -3.70 -19.06
CA MET A 124 -2.32 -3.98 -17.64
C MET A 124 -1.57 -2.85 -16.93
N TYR A 125 -0.49 -2.30 -17.51
CA TYR A 125 0.25 -1.20 -16.87
C TYR A 125 -0.62 0.05 -16.72
N GLN A 126 -1.37 0.42 -17.76
CA GLN A 126 -2.29 1.57 -17.71
C GLN A 126 -3.40 1.35 -16.68
N ARG A 127 -3.94 0.13 -16.61
CA ARG A 127 -4.94 -0.26 -15.62
C ARG A 127 -4.40 -0.15 -14.20
N ILE A 128 -3.19 -0.69 -13.93
CA ILE A 128 -2.53 -0.58 -12.63
C ILE A 128 -2.39 0.89 -12.22
N SER A 129 -1.91 1.75 -13.12
CA SER A 129 -1.77 3.18 -12.83
C SER A 129 -3.11 3.85 -12.51
N ARG A 130 -4.16 3.58 -13.29
CA ARG A 130 -5.51 4.13 -13.06
C ARG A 130 -6.13 3.67 -11.75
N VAL A 131 -6.03 2.37 -11.44
CA VAL A 131 -6.53 1.81 -10.18
C VAL A 131 -5.78 2.40 -9.00
N ARG A 132 -4.45 2.49 -9.09
CA ARG A 132 -3.61 3.11 -8.06
C ARG A 132 -3.99 4.57 -7.82
N GLU A 133 -4.17 5.36 -8.87
CA GLU A 133 -4.59 6.76 -8.77
C GLU A 133 -5.98 6.90 -8.13
N LYS A 134 -6.94 6.04 -8.50
CA LYS A 134 -8.28 6.01 -7.91
C LYS A 134 -8.24 5.70 -6.40
N VAL A 135 -7.39 4.77 -5.99
CA VAL A 135 -7.22 4.39 -4.58
C VAL A 135 -6.55 5.51 -3.78
N LEU A 136 -5.56 6.19 -4.36
CA LEU A 136 -4.67 7.10 -3.61
C LEU A 136 -5.07 8.57 -3.65
N SER A 137 -5.81 9.04 -4.67
CA SER A 137 -6.07 10.46 -4.90
C SER A 137 -6.76 11.16 -3.72
N GLN A 138 -7.92 10.65 -3.28
CA GLN A 138 -8.66 11.24 -2.16
C GLN A 138 -7.92 11.12 -0.81
N PRO A 139 -7.35 9.95 -0.44
CA PRO A 139 -6.52 9.85 0.77
C PRO A 139 -5.32 10.81 0.75
N LEU A 140 -4.64 10.96 -0.39
CA LEU A 140 -3.51 11.89 -0.50
C LEU A 140 -3.95 13.34 -0.36
N GLN A 141 -5.11 13.71 -0.90
CA GLN A 141 -5.64 15.05 -0.71
C GLN A 141 -5.93 15.32 0.77
N ALA A 142 -6.63 14.40 1.46
CA ALA A 142 -6.89 14.53 2.89
C ALA A 142 -5.60 14.58 3.74
N LEU A 143 -4.57 13.84 3.35
CA LEU A 143 -3.25 13.93 3.99
C LEU A 143 -2.62 15.30 3.77
N ARG A 144 -2.71 15.88 2.56
CA ARG A 144 -2.18 17.22 2.29
C ARG A 144 -2.91 18.31 3.07
N ASP A 145 -4.21 18.13 3.32
CA ASP A 145 -5.00 19.08 4.09
C ASP A 145 -4.67 19.03 5.59
N SER A 146 -4.26 17.85 6.11
CA SER A 146 -3.91 17.65 7.52
C SER A 146 -2.42 17.85 7.84
N ASP A 147 -1.52 17.42 6.94
CA ASP A 147 -0.08 17.61 7.00
C ASP A 147 0.46 17.83 5.57
N ALA A 148 0.48 19.09 5.16
CA ALA A 148 0.88 19.49 3.81
C ALA A 148 2.29 19.01 3.43
N GLN A 149 3.24 19.02 4.37
CA GLN A 149 4.62 18.65 4.05
C GLN A 149 4.76 17.15 3.83
N THR A 150 4.20 16.34 4.74
CA THR A 150 4.19 14.89 4.60
C THR A 150 3.39 14.46 3.38
N GLY A 151 2.23 15.08 3.16
CA GLY A 151 1.39 14.83 1.99
C GLY A 151 2.11 15.12 0.67
N ARG A 152 2.87 16.21 0.57
CA ARG A 152 3.68 16.52 -0.63
C ARG A 152 4.81 15.51 -0.84
N TYR A 153 5.57 15.17 0.20
CA TYR A 153 6.61 14.15 0.09
C TYR A 153 6.03 12.81 -0.34
N LEU A 154 4.93 12.37 0.26
CA LEU A 154 4.30 11.10 -0.07
C LEU A 154 3.74 11.09 -1.50
N ALA A 155 3.07 12.17 -1.93
CA ALA A 155 2.62 12.31 -3.32
C ALA A 155 3.79 12.25 -4.32
N CYS A 156 4.92 12.89 -4.00
CA CYS A 156 6.14 12.84 -4.80
C CYS A 156 6.76 11.43 -4.85
N LEU A 157 6.75 10.69 -3.74
CA LEU A 157 7.21 9.28 -3.70
C LEU A 157 6.34 8.34 -4.54
N LEU A 158 5.04 8.62 -4.61
CA LEU A 158 4.05 7.81 -5.34
C LEU A 158 3.94 8.21 -6.83
N GLY A 159 4.66 9.25 -7.26
CA GLY A 159 4.59 9.78 -8.62
C GLY A 159 3.30 10.51 -8.95
N LEU A 160 2.57 11.00 -7.93
CA LEU A 160 1.31 11.74 -8.04
C LEU A 160 1.47 13.23 -7.65
N GLY A 161 2.71 13.71 -7.53
CA GLY A 161 3.03 15.08 -7.14
C GLY A 161 4.33 15.58 -7.76
N SER A 162 4.64 16.85 -7.53
CA SER A 162 5.86 17.52 -7.99
C SER A 162 6.85 17.73 -6.83
N TYR A 163 8.07 18.18 -7.16
CA TYR A 163 9.06 18.60 -6.17
C TYR A 163 8.82 20.02 -5.62
N GLU A 164 7.74 20.67 -6.04
CA GLU A 164 7.47 22.06 -5.67
C GLU A 164 7.25 22.20 -4.15
N GLY A 165 7.99 23.11 -3.53
CA GLY A 165 7.93 23.32 -2.08
C GLY A 165 8.53 22.19 -1.24
N LEU A 166 9.31 21.28 -1.85
CA LEU A 166 10.06 20.23 -1.14
C LEU A 166 11.57 20.50 -1.17
N ASP A 167 12.27 20.04 -0.14
CA ASP A 167 13.72 19.81 -0.27
C ASP A 167 13.93 18.66 -1.27
N VAL A 168 14.38 19.03 -2.47
CA VAL A 168 14.61 18.11 -3.61
C VAL A 168 15.61 17.02 -3.24
N ARG A 169 16.68 17.36 -2.51
CA ARG A 169 17.71 16.38 -2.15
C ARG A 169 17.12 15.31 -1.24
N ARG A 170 16.33 15.74 -0.25
CA ARG A 170 15.61 14.83 0.65
C ARG A 170 14.58 13.97 -0.11
N ALA A 171 13.81 14.58 -1.02
CA ALA A 171 12.81 13.87 -1.83
C ALA A 171 13.45 12.78 -2.70
N VAL A 172 14.57 13.09 -3.38
CA VAL A 172 15.32 12.14 -4.22
C VAL A 172 15.92 11.01 -3.39
N GLU A 173 16.45 11.29 -2.20
CA GLU A 173 16.96 10.25 -1.28
C GLU A 173 15.84 9.29 -0.84
N MET A 174 14.66 9.83 -0.52
CA MET A 174 13.49 9.03 -0.14
C MET A 174 13.00 8.18 -1.33
N GLN A 175 12.93 8.74 -2.53
CA GLN A 175 12.54 7.99 -3.74
C GLN A 175 13.53 6.86 -4.05
N ARG A 176 14.84 7.11 -3.91
CA ARG A 176 15.86 6.07 -4.07
C ARG A 176 15.68 4.95 -3.07
N ALA A 177 15.29 5.27 -1.83
CA ALA A 177 14.98 4.25 -0.83
C ALA A 177 13.75 3.43 -1.24
N VAL A 178 12.67 4.07 -1.70
CA VAL A 178 11.49 3.34 -2.21
C VAL A 178 11.89 2.42 -3.37
N TYR A 179 12.63 2.94 -4.36
CA TYR A 179 13.04 2.19 -5.54
C TYR A 179 13.88 0.94 -5.20
N ARG A 180 14.84 1.08 -4.27
CA ARG A 180 15.68 -0.04 -3.81
C ARG A 180 14.88 -1.20 -3.23
N GLU A 181 13.81 -0.89 -2.53
CA GLU A 181 12.97 -1.88 -1.87
C GLU A 181 11.95 -2.50 -2.84
N THR A 182 11.51 -1.76 -3.86
CA THR A 182 10.57 -2.25 -4.90
C THR A 182 11.22 -3.02 -6.04
N LEU A 183 12.54 -2.88 -6.26
CA LEU A 183 13.28 -3.63 -7.29
C LEU A 183 13.27 -5.16 -7.11
N TRP A 184 12.92 -5.65 -5.92
CA TRP A 184 12.76 -7.09 -5.65
C TRP A 184 11.40 -7.64 -6.08
N MET A 185 10.47 -6.77 -6.48
CA MET A 185 9.10 -7.13 -6.89
C MET A 185 8.94 -7.27 -8.41
N SER A 186 10.00 -7.00 -9.18
CA SER A 186 10.11 -7.19 -10.63
C SER A 186 11.02 -8.36 -10.95
#